data_AF-A0A1S3KFP6-F1
#
_entry.id   AF-A0A1S3KFP6-F1
#
_cell.length_a   1.000
_cell.length_b   1.000
_cell.length_c   1.000
_cell.angle_alpha   90.00
_cell.angle_beta   90.00
_cell.angle_gamma   90.00
#
_symmetry.space_group_name_H-M   'P 1'
#
loop_
_entity.id
_entity.type
_entity.pdbx_description
1 polymer ?
#
loop_
_entity_poly.entity_id
_entity_poly.type
_entity_poly.pdbx_seq_one_letter_code
_entity_poly.pdbx_strand_id
1 'polypeptide(L)'
;MGKHIIVVHGYLLSGTGSNIYSCNLAMQWKKQGHAITVFCQDPQAGTYEWVDEFFTSEASWPKDPPAPGKVRVLVPDIAGLLPVYVYDEYEGYTVKTIPNCTDEEIERHISMTSKAIRKAVDMWGCDKVLTNHALLSPVNAKRALEGTGIPFDIKIHGSALIFVVDPHPQYKKYAIEAIKKCNRIIAGTRHTVSQVMGSFAQEKDDLDLEKKLVIVPPGMDPTVFSLCKSIDSNITAFLEVIGKHIAKEGNGRRAADIQFPKISNSSENIHQKLVDLGKSYNQRVVDADLPTRLPKFAADEPVITYFGKFLNTKGVGEILLSFPAIVKAVPKARLLLIGFGTFREHLEAMIHGLTTGDITLFKAAAHSKDENGKTFLDSNIDIDKYFRKLEPSEASRIIVTGCLNHSELGLILPLASIGVVASKASEAFGMVAVEAMSAGVLPLCVYHSGLIDVLDQTKEKEPELEALMHLEVESGGDFGVAAGASFMEAFKPKVMKALAHLYPATDEGKKKLSVSEKIRAVAEAIWSWDGICQRLVEL
;
A
#
# COMPACT_ATOMS: atom_id res chain seq x y z
N MET A 1 21.74 -24.61 0.23
CA MET A 1 21.82 -24.89 -1.22
C MET A 1 20.66 -24.17 -1.87
N GLY A 2 20.87 -23.50 -3.01
CA GLY A 2 19.79 -22.77 -3.69
C GLY A 2 18.74 -23.73 -4.24
N LYS A 3 17.46 -23.46 -3.94
CA LYS A 3 16.29 -24.16 -4.52
C LYS A 3 15.93 -23.61 -5.91
N HIS A 4 15.30 -24.44 -6.75
CA HIS A 4 14.57 -24.03 -7.95
C HIS A 4 13.07 -23.84 -7.61
N ILE A 5 12.59 -22.61 -7.71
CA ILE A 5 11.22 -22.23 -7.35
C ILE A 5 10.48 -21.79 -8.61
N ILE A 6 9.28 -22.33 -8.84
CA ILE A 6 8.39 -21.89 -9.90
C ILE A 6 7.33 -20.95 -9.31
N VAL A 7 7.17 -19.76 -9.89
CA VAL A 7 6.10 -18.82 -9.55
C VAL A 7 5.07 -18.81 -10.68
N VAL A 8 3.84 -19.20 -10.38
CA VAL A 8 2.71 -19.15 -11.33
C VAL A 8 1.85 -17.95 -10.99
N HIS A 9 2.05 -16.85 -11.73
CA HIS A 9 1.32 -15.61 -11.56
C HIS A 9 0.11 -15.53 -12.49
N GLY A 10 0.34 -15.71 -13.79
CA GLY A 10 -0.73 -15.77 -14.81
C GLY A 10 -1.19 -14.42 -15.38
N TYR A 11 -0.60 -13.30 -14.93
CA TYR A 11 -0.92 -11.95 -15.40
C TYR A 11 0.35 -11.15 -15.68
N LEU A 12 0.24 -9.83 -15.87
CA LEU A 12 1.35 -8.92 -16.13
C LEU A 12 2.30 -8.79 -14.92
N LEU A 13 3.49 -8.23 -15.13
CA LEU A 13 4.52 -8.05 -14.11
C LEU A 13 4.72 -6.57 -13.69
N SER A 14 3.77 -5.70 -14.02
CA SER A 14 3.76 -4.29 -13.62
C SER A 14 2.36 -3.83 -13.22
N GLY A 15 2.25 -2.66 -12.57
CA GLY A 15 0.97 -2.06 -12.19
C GLY A 15 0.42 -2.52 -10.84
N THR A 16 -0.39 -3.57 -10.83
CA THR A 16 -1.19 -3.95 -9.64
C THR A 16 -0.36 -4.58 -8.50
N GLY A 17 -0.92 -4.61 -7.28
CA GLY A 17 -0.21 -5.11 -6.09
C GLY A 17 0.24 -6.57 -6.19
N SER A 18 -0.54 -7.46 -6.80
CA SER A 18 -0.15 -8.87 -7.01
C SER A 18 0.99 -9.00 -8.02
N ASN A 19 1.06 -8.11 -9.01
CA ASN A 19 2.12 -8.10 -10.02
C ASN A 19 3.45 -7.70 -9.36
N ILE A 20 3.43 -6.62 -8.58
CA ILE A 20 4.59 -6.13 -7.83
C ILE A 20 5.04 -7.16 -6.77
N TYR A 21 4.10 -7.83 -6.09
CA TYR A 21 4.41 -8.91 -5.15
C TYR A 21 5.22 -10.04 -5.82
N SER A 22 4.75 -10.54 -6.97
CA SER A 22 5.43 -11.60 -7.72
C SER A 22 6.82 -11.19 -8.19
N CYS A 23 6.99 -9.94 -8.63
CA CYS A 23 8.30 -9.40 -9.02
C CYS A 23 9.26 -9.32 -7.84
N ASN A 24 8.81 -8.77 -6.71
CA ASN A 24 9.65 -8.64 -5.52
C ASN A 24 10.12 -9.98 -4.98
N LEU A 25 9.25 -11.01 -4.98
CA LEU A 25 9.65 -12.37 -4.63
C LEU A 25 10.72 -12.91 -5.57
N ALA A 26 10.51 -12.81 -6.89
CA ALA A 26 11.47 -13.31 -7.87
C ALA A 26 12.84 -12.61 -7.73
N MET A 27 12.84 -11.27 -7.59
CA MET A 27 14.05 -10.49 -7.38
C MET A 27 14.76 -10.83 -6.08
N GLN A 28 14.03 -11.02 -4.98
CA GLN A 28 14.65 -11.31 -3.69
C GLN A 28 15.16 -12.75 -3.62
N TRP A 29 14.41 -13.74 -4.11
CA TRP A 29 14.90 -15.11 -4.18
C TRP A 29 16.12 -15.25 -5.10
N LYS A 30 16.18 -14.48 -6.20
CA LYS A 30 17.38 -14.34 -7.03
C LYS A 30 18.57 -13.86 -6.20
N LYS A 31 18.41 -12.79 -5.41
CA LYS A 31 19.46 -12.27 -4.51
C LYS A 31 19.88 -13.29 -3.46
N GLN A 32 18.96 -14.14 -2.99
CA GLN A 32 19.23 -15.25 -2.06
C GLN A 32 19.86 -16.48 -2.73
N GLY A 33 20.16 -16.43 -4.03
CA GLY A 33 20.84 -17.49 -4.76
C GLY A 33 19.94 -18.64 -5.22
N HIS A 34 18.62 -18.46 -5.20
CA HIS A 34 17.68 -19.41 -5.77
C HIS A 34 17.60 -19.29 -7.30
N ALA A 35 17.24 -20.37 -7.96
CA ALA A 35 16.87 -20.38 -9.37
C ALA A 35 15.36 -20.18 -9.49
N ILE A 36 14.90 -19.24 -10.33
CA ILE A 36 13.47 -18.89 -10.39
C ILE A 36 12.93 -19.04 -11.81
N THR A 37 11.79 -19.71 -11.95
CA THR A 37 10.99 -19.69 -13.18
C THR A 37 9.66 -19.00 -12.91
N VAL A 38 9.35 -17.92 -13.62
CA VAL A 38 8.08 -17.18 -13.49
C VAL A 38 7.20 -17.44 -14.71
N PHE A 39 5.97 -17.90 -14.49
CA PHE A 39 4.92 -17.96 -15.51
C PHE A 39 4.02 -16.72 -15.39
N CYS A 40 3.96 -15.92 -16.45
CA CYS A 40 3.19 -14.68 -16.53
C CYS A 40 2.54 -14.51 -17.91
N GLN A 41 1.79 -13.42 -18.08
CA GLN A 41 1.20 -13.00 -19.36
C GLN A 41 1.66 -11.58 -19.72
N ASP A 42 2.90 -11.24 -19.36
CA ASP A 42 3.55 -9.98 -19.73
C ASP A 42 4.42 -10.18 -20.98
N PRO A 43 3.96 -9.80 -22.19
CA PRO A 43 4.72 -10.01 -23.42
C PRO A 43 6.01 -9.17 -23.46
N GLN A 44 6.13 -8.16 -22.58
CA GLN A 44 7.28 -7.27 -22.50
C GLN A 44 8.20 -7.63 -21.33
N ALA A 45 8.02 -8.79 -20.67
CA ALA A 45 8.80 -9.14 -19.49
C ALA A 45 10.33 -9.15 -19.72
N GLY A 46 10.78 -9.44 -20.93
CA GLY A 46 12.21 -9.38 -21.29
C GLY A 46 12.83 -7.98 -21.24
N THR A 47 12.02 -6.92 -21.08
CA THR A 47 12.52 -5.53 -20.95
C THR A 47 12.91 -5.16 -19.52
N TYR A 48 12.49 -5.93 -18.52
CA TYR A 48 12.82 -5.64 -17.12
C TYR A 48 14.26 -6.05 -16.80
N GLU A 49 15.05 -5.15 -16.21
CA GLU A 49 16.46 -5.37 -15.87
C GLU A 49 16.71 -6.57 -14.95
N TRP A 50 15.72 -6.98 -14.16
CA TRP A 50 15.85 -8.10 -13.23
C TRP A 50 15.65 -9.48 -13.88
N VAL A 51 15.12 -9.53 -15.12
CA VAL A 51 14.89 -10.77 -15.88
C VAL A 51 16.18 -11.17 -16.59
N ASP A 52 16.70 -12.36 -16.27
CA ASP A 52 17.94 -12.85 -16.90
C ASP A 52 17.67 -13.61 -18.20
N GLU A 53 16.54 -14.32 -18.26
CA GLU A 53 16.17 -15.15 -19.41
C GLU A 53 14.67 -15.00 -19.69
N PHE A 54 14.29 -14.81 -20.94
CA PHE A 54 12.90 -14.58 -21.34
C PHE A 54 12.53 -15.45 -22.54
N PHE A 55 11.42 -16.18 -22.43
CA PHE A 55 10.92 -17.02 -23.52
C PHE A 55 9.40 -16.92 -23.66
N THR A 56 8.94 -16.72 -24.88
CA THR A 56 7.52 -16.82 -25.26
C THR A 56 7.17 -18.25 -25.64
N SER A 57 5.91 -18.48 -26.00
CA SER A 57 5.37 -19.77 -26.43
C SER A 57 6.01 -20.32 -27.71
N GLU A 58 6.45 -19.45 -28.61
CA GLU A 58 7.06 -19.80 -29.89
C GLU A 58 8.54 -20.18 -29.74
N ALA A 59 9.17 -19.78 -28.63
CA ALA A 59 10.59 -20.00 -28.41
C ALA A 59 10.88 -21.44 -27.95
N SER A 60 11.98 -22.01 -28.45
CA SER A 60 12.55 -23.23 -27.89
C SER A 60 13.18 -22.93 -26.53
N TRP A 61 12.77 -23.68 -25.50
CA TRP A 61 13.29 -23.48 -24.14
C TRP A 61 14.63 -24.21 -23.94
N PRO A 62 15.55 -23.67 -23.12
CA PRO A 62 16.78 -24.37 -22.76
C PRO A 62 16.51 -25.72 -22.07
N LYS A 63 17.39 -26.70 -22.29
CA LYS A 63 17.26 -28.03 -21.65
C LYS A 63 17.49 -27.99 -20.14
N ASP A 64 18.36 -27.08 -19.70
CA ASP A 64 18.72 -26.94 -18.28
C ASP A 64 17.80 -25.92 -17.57
N PRO A 65 17.55 -26.10 -16.26
CA PRO A 65 16.91 -25.07 -15.43
C PRO A 65 17.70 -23.75 -15.45
N PRO A 66 17.10 -22.61 -15.07
CA PRO A 66 17.86 -21.40 -14.80
C PRO A 66 18.94 -21.68 -13.74
N ALA A 67 20.11 -21.07 -13.89
CA ALA A 67 21.19 -21.23 -12.92
C ALA A 67 20.80 -20.62 -11.54
N PRO A 68 21.40 -21.07 -10.43
CA PRO A 68 21.23 -20.41 -9.14
C PRO A 68 21.53 -18.91 -9.21
N GLY A 69 20.66 -18.08 -8.64
CA GLY A 69 20.77 -16.62 -8.71
C GLY A 69 20.31 -16.03 -10.05
N LYS A 70 19.51 -16.77 -10.83
CA LYS A 70 18.91 -16.32 -12.10
C LYS A 70 17.39 -16.45 -12.10
N VAL A 71 16.74 -15.55 -12.85
CA VAL A 71 15.30 -15.55 -13.09
C VAL A 71 15.03 -15.77 -14.58
N ARG A 72 14.31 -16.85 -14.88
CA ARG A 72 13.72 -17.13 -16.19
C ARG A 72 12.24 -16.78 -16.17
N VAL A 73 11.79 -15.96 -17.11
CA VAL A 73 10.37 -15.63 -17.31
C VAL A 73 9.85 -16.33 -18.56
N LEU A 74 8.69 -16.97 -18.41
CA LEU A 74 7.97 -17.68 -19.47
C LEU A 74 6.60 -17.05 -19.69
N VAL A 75 6.26 -16.82 -20.96
CA VAL A 75 4.93 -16.38 -21.40
C VAL A 75 4.32 -17.48 -22.26
N PRO A 76 3.51 -18.39 -21.66
CA PRO A 76 2.89 -19.48 -22.40
C PRO A 76 1.72 -18.98 -23.24
N ASP A 77 1.45 -19.70 -24.34
CA ASP A 77 0.30 -19.41 -25.20
C ASP A 77 -0.99 -19.75 -24.45
N ILE A 78 -1.95 -18.83 -24.51
CA ILE A 78 -3.30 -18.97 -23.95
C ILE A 78 -4.38 -18.77 -25.03
N ALA A 79 -4.00 -18.89 -26.30
CA ALA A 79 -4.85 -18.65 -27.47
C ALA A 79 -5.49 -17.25 -27.50
N GLY A 80 -4.75 -16.25 -27.01
CA GLY A 80 -5.12 -14.83 -27.06
C GLY A 80 -6.22 -14.39 -26.10
N LEU A 81 -6.86 -15.29 -25.34
CA LEU A 81 -7.88 -14.93 -24.36
C LEU A 81 -7.29 -14.91 -22.94
N LEU A 82 -7.35 -13.74 -22.29
CA LEU A 82 -6.93 -13.53 -20.90
C LEU A 82 -8.17 -13.35 -19.99
N PRO A 83 -8.56 -14.38 -19.21
CA PRO A 83 -9.62 -14.24 -18.21
C PRO A 83 -9.12 -13.44 -17.01
N VAL A 84 -9.91 -12.45 -16.56
CA VAL A 84 -9.54 -11.53 -15.46
C VAL A 84 -10.63 -11.44 -14.38
N TYR A 85 -10.27 -10.98 -13.18
CA TYR A 85 -11.24 -10.76 -12.09
C TYR A 85 -12.00 -9.44 -12.23
N VAL A 86 -11.28 -8.39 -12.65
CA VAL A 86 -11.81 -7.05 -12.91
C VAL A 86 -11.37 -6.68 -14.31
N TYR A 87 -12.29 -6.12 -15.10
CA TYR A 87 -12.00 -5.76 -16.48
C TYR A 87 -10.92 -4.67 -16.54
N ASP A 88 -9.95 -4.88 -17.42
CA ASP A 88 -8.94 -3.91 -17.83
C ASP A 88 -8.49 -4.26 -19.26
N GLU A 89 -7.79 -3.36 -19.93
CA GLU A 89 -7.28 -3.58 -21.28
C GLU A 89 -5.81 -3.99 -21.23
N TYR A 90 -5.49 -5.10 -21.90
CA TYR A 90 -4.14 -5.63 -21.98
C TYR A 90 -3.75 -5.81 -23.44
N GLU A 91 -2.72 -5.08 -23.88
CA GLU A 91 -2.23 -5.14 -25.25
C GLU A 91 -1.88 -6.59 -25.64
N GLY A 92 -2.32 -7.02 -26.82
CA GLY A 92 -2.08 -8.37 -27.33
C GLY A 92 -3.09 -9.43 -26.85
N TYR A 93 -4.04 -9.09 -25.99
CA TYR A 93 -5.05 -10.02 -25.49
C TYR A 93 -6.48 -9.57 -25.79
N THR A 94 -7.34 -10.56 -26.09
CA THR A 94 -8.78 -10.43 -25.86
C THR A 94 -9.01 -10.63 -24.37
N VAL A 95 -9.60 -9.65 -23.69
CA VAL A 95 -9.81 -9.69 -22.24
C VAL A 95 -11.28 -9.92 -21.94
N LYS A 96 -11.57 -10.86 -21.03
CA LYS A 96 -12.91 -11.09 -20.49
C LYS A 96 -12.84 -11.26 -18.99
N THR A 97 -13.81 -10.70 -18.27
CA THR A 97 -13.98 -11.09 -16.87
C THR A 97 -14.39 -12.57 -16.80
N ILE A 98 -13.94 -13.29 -15.78
CA ILE A 98 -14.26 -14.74 -15.63
C ILE A 98 -15.77 -15.03 -15.77
N PRO A 99 -16.70 -14.25 -15.21
CA PRO A 99 -18.14 -14.45 -15.40
C PRO A 99 -18.63 -14.32 -16.86
N ASN A 100 -17.86 -13.66 -17.72
CA ASN A 100 -18.17 -13.46 -19.13
C ASN A 100 -17.43 -14.45 -20.06
N CYS A 101 -16.63 -15.36 -19.50
CA CYS A 101 -16.04 -16.48 -20.24
C CYS A 101 -17.02 -17.67 -20.28
N THR A 102 -16.99 -18.44 -21.37
CA THR A 102 -17.64 -19.76 -21.37
C THR A 102 -16.82 -20.76 -20.55
N ASP A 103 -17.45 -21.86 -20.12
CA ASP A 103 -16.74 -22.93 -19.41
C ASP A 103 -15.63 -23.53 -20.30
N GLU A 104 -15.85 -23.65 -21.61
CA GLU A 104 -14.82 -24.12 -22.56
C GLU A 104 -13.65 -23.15 -22.68
N GLU A 105 -13.90 -21.84 -22.65
CA GLU A 105 -12.86 -20.81 -22.66
C GLU A 105 -11.98 -20.89 -21.41
N ILE A 106 -12.60 -21.04 -20.23
CA ILE A 106 -11.89 -21.20 -18.96
C ILE A 106 -11.08 -22.50 -18.95
N GLU A 107 -11.69 -23.63 -19.33
CA GLU A 107 -11.02 -24.93 -19.37
C GLU A 107 -9.87 -24.96 -20.39
N ARG A 108 -10.03 -24.30 -21.55
CA ARG A 108 -8.96 -24.15 -22.54
C ARG A 108 -7.78 -23.38 -21.96
N HIS A 109 -8.04 -22.22 -21.32
CA HIS A 109 -7.01 -21.42 -20.68
C HIS A 109 -6.24 -22.23 -19.61
N ILE A 110 -6.97 -22.95 -18.75
CA ILE A 110 -6.40 -23.82 -17.72
C ILE A 110 -5.53 -24.91 -18.37
N SER A 111 -6.07 -25.62 -19.35
CA SER A 111 -5.38 -26.73 -20.04
C SER A 111 -4.08 -26.28 -20.69
N MET A 112 -4.08 -25.16 -21.41
CA MET A 112 -2.89 -24.64 -22.09
C MET A 112 -1.81 -24.21 -21.09
N THR A 113 -2.20 -23.48 -20.05
CA THR A 113 -1.27 -23.03 -19.01
C THR A 113 -0.71 -24.22 -18.21
N SER A 114 -1.55 -25.18 -17.82
CA SER A 114 -1.11 -26.41 -17.14
C SER A 114 -0.13 -27.22 -17.96
N LYS A 115 -0.33 -27.34 -19.28
CA LYS A 115 0.61 -28.05 -20.17
C LYS A 115 1.97 -27.36 -20.21
N ALA A 116 2.01 -26.03 -20.23
CA ALA A 116 3.26 -25.28 -20.20
C ALA A 116 4.01 -25.45 -18.86
N ILE A 117 3.29 -25.41 -17.74
CA ILE A 117 3.86 -25.67 -16.41
C ILE A 117 4.38 -27.11 -16.33
N ARG A 118 3.59 -28.10 -16.78
CA ARG A 118 3.99 -29.51 -16.83
C ARG A 118 5.25 -29.72 -17.66
N LYS A 119 5.33 -29.11 -18.85
CA LYS A 119 6.52 -29.15 -19.71
C LYS A 119 7.77 -28.65 -18.97
N ALA A 120 7.68 -27.54 -18.23
CA ALA A 120 8.80 -27.02 -17.46
C ALA A 120 9.20 -27.97 -16.32
N VAL A 121 8.22 -28.50 -15.60
CA VAL A 121 8.46 -29.45 -14.49
C VAL A 121 9.07 -30.76 -14.98
N ASP A 122 8.57 -31.34 -16.08
CA ASP A 122 9.12 -32.56 -16.65
C ASP A 122 10.56 -32.35 -17.19
N MET A 123 10.85 -31.15 -17.68
CA MET A 123 12.16 -30.82 -18.26
C MET A 123 13.22 -30.47 -17.21
N TRP A 124 12.83 -29.74 -16.16
CA TRP A 124 13.78 -29.12 -15.23
C TRP A 124 13.64 -29.60 -13.78
N GLY A 125 12.55 -30.26 -13.44
CA GLY A 125 12.11 -30.39 -12.05
C GLY A 125 11.81 -29.03 -11.43
N CYS A 126 11.53 -29.04 -10.13
CA CYS A 126 11.65 -27.89 -9.22
C CYS A 126 11.46 -28.39 -7.79
N ASP A 127 11.88 -27.60 -6.80
CA ASP A 127 11.70 -27.92 -5.40
C ASP A 127 10.29 -27.56 -4.90
N LYS A 128 9.70 -26.50 -5.46
CA LYS A 128 8.40 -25.98 -5.03
C LYS A 128 7.77 -25.07 -6.08
N VAL A 129 6.43 -25.02 -6.06
CA VAL A 129 5.64 -24.05 -6.83
C VAL A 129 4.88 -23.09 -5.91
N LEU A 130 4.98 -21.78 -6.16
CA LEU A 130 4.10 -20.78 -5.55
C LEU A 130 3.11 -20.27 -6.59
N THR A 131 1.82 -20.39 -6.30
CA THR A 131 0.74 -19.87 -7.15
C THR A 131 0.15 -18.61 -6.55
N ASN A 132 -0.29 -17.67 -7.40
CA ASN A 132 -0.98 -16.46 -6.96
C ASN A 132 -2.48 -16.53 -7.20
N HIS A 133 -3.24 -15.77 -6.40
CA HIS A 133 -4.70 -15.68 -6.42
C HIS A 133 -5.41 -16.98 -6.01
N ALA A 134 -6.74 -16.90 -5.85
CA ALA A 134 -7.57 -18.05 -5.47
C ALA A 134 -8.09 -18.87 -6.68
N LEU A 135 -8.03 -18.28 -7.89
CA LEU A 135 -8.61 -18.85 -9.12
C LEU A 135 -7.57 -18.86 -10.25
N LEU A 136 -7.72 -19.81 -11.18
CA LEU A 136 -6.85 -20.05 -12.35
C LEU A 136 -5.45 -20.54 -11.99
N SER A 137 -4.52 -19.68 -11.58
CA SER A 137 -3.13 -20.08 -11.32
C SER A 137 -2.97 -21.28 -10.36
N PRO A 138 -3.75 -21.39 -9.26
CA PRO A 138 -3.69 -22.57 -8.40
C PRO A 138 -4.17 -23.87 -9.06
N VAL A 139 -5.28 -23.83 -9.81
CA VAL A 139 -5.79 -25.02 -10.51
C VAL A 139 -4.89 -25.41 -11.68
N ASN A 140 -4.28 -24.42 -12.34
CA ASN A 140 -3.28 -24.64 -13.38
C ASN A 140 -2.10 -25.45 -12.83
N ALA A 141 -1.56 -25.06 -11.68
CA ALA A 141 -0.48 -25.78 -11.01
C ALA A 141 -0.93 -27.14 -10.49
N LYS A 142 -2.08 -27.24 -9.82
CA LYS A 142 -2.61 -28.53 -9.33
C LYS A 142 -2.66 -29.56 -10.44
N ARG A 143 -3.21 -29.20 -11.61
CA ARG A 143 -3.36 -30.11 -12.75
C ARG A 143 -2.02 -30.40 -13.42
N ALA A 144 -1.11 -29.42 -13.49
CA ALA A 144 0.24 -29.64 -14.01
C ALA A 144 1.06 -30.61 -13.15
N LEU A 145 0.96 -30.49 -11.82
CA LEU A 145 1.80 -31.23 -10.86
C LEU A 145 1.26 -32.62 -10.51
N GLU A 146 0.16 -33.06 -11.11
CA GLU A 146 -0.43 -34.37 -10.85
C GLU A 146 0.58 -35.50 -11.12
N GLY A 147 0.79 -36.35 -10.11
CA GLY A 147 1.72 -37.48 -10.15
C GLY A 147 3.21 -37.12 -9.99
N THR A 148 3.56 -35.84 -9.84
CA THR A 148 4.98 -35.40 -9.76
C THR A 148 5.57 -35.44 -8.34
N GLY A 149 4.72 -35.40 -7.31
CA GLY A 149 5.15 -35.30 -5.91
C GLY A 149 5.65 -33.92 -5.48
N ILE A 150 5.70 -32.94 -6.40
CA ILE A 150 6.18 -31.59 -6.12
C ILE A 150 5.12 -30.79 -5.34
N PRO A 151 5.46 -30.17 -4.20
CA PRO A 151 4.52 -29.39 -3.42
C PRO A 151 4.23 -28.03 -4.07
N PHE A 152 3.02 -27.52 -3.84
CA PHE A 152 2.66 -26.16 -4.20
C PHE A 152 1.86 -25.45 -3.11
N ASP A 153 2.08 -24.15 -3.00
CA ASP A 153 1.36 -23.25 -2.10
C ASP A 153 0.53 -22.21 -2.89
N ILE A 154 -0.47 -21.64 -2.24
CA ILE A 154 -1.40 -20.67 -2.82
C ILE A 154 -1.31 -19.34 -2.07
N LYS A 155 -0.81 -18.28 -2.71
CA LYS A 155 -0.90 -16.90 -2.19
C LYS A 155 -2.21 -16.25 -2.60
N ILE A 156 -3.07 -15.94 -1.63
CA ILE A 156 -4.33 -15.25 -1.89
C ILE A 156 -4.17 -13.74 -1.65
N HIS A 157 -4.53 -12.94 -2.67
CA HIS A 157 -4.50 -11.46 -2.64
C HIS A 157 -5.87 -10.82 -2.32
N GLY A 158 -6.95 -11.61 -2.25
CA GLY A 158 -8.31 -11.15 -1.95
C GLY A 158 -9.16 -10.78 -3.19
N SER A 159 -8.58 -10.20 -4.24
CA SER A 159 -9.33 -9.75 -5.43
C SER A 159 -10.16 -10.86 -6.09
N ALA A 160 -9.59 -12.05 -6.27
CA ALA A 160 -10.31 -13.19 -6.83
C ALA A 160 -11.52 -13.63 -5.99
N LEU A 161 -11.46 -13.47 -4.66
CA LEU A 161 -12.57 -13.79 -3.77
C LEU A 161 -13.70 -12.77 -3.94
N ILE A 162 -13.35 -11.49 -3.75
CA ILE A 162 -14.29 -10.37 -3.74
C ILE A 162 -15.01 -10.21 -5.09
N PHE A 163 -14.28 -10.32 -6.20
CA PHE A 163 -14.82 -9.99 -7.52
C PHE A 163 -15.38 -11.20 -8.28
N VAL A 164 -15.06 -12.43 -7.87
CA VAL A 164 -15.49 -13.63 -8.60
C VAL A 164 -16.05 -14.71 -7.68
N VAL A 165 -15.30 -15.22 -6.70
CA VAL A 165 -15.77 -16.38 -5.91
C VAL A 165 -17.04 -16.05 -5.12
N ASP A 166 -17.08 -14.90 -4.44
CA ASP A 166 -18.23 -14.55 -3.59
C ASP A 166 -19.46 -14.13 -4.42
N PRO A 167 -19.35 -13.30 -5.47
CA PRO A 167 -20.51 -12.93 -6.30
C PRO A 167 -20.95 -14.04 -7.26
N HIS A 168 -20.07 -14.98 -7.61
CA HIS A 168 -20.32 -16.06 -8.57
C HIS A 168 -19.82 -17.43 -8.04
N PRO A 169 -20.50 -18.02 -7.04
CA PRO A 169 -20.06 -19.24 -6.36
C PRO A 169 -19.84 -20.46 -7.26
N GLN A 170 -20.40 -20.50 -8.48
CA GLN A 170 -20.17 -21.59 -9.42
C GLN A 170 -18.69 -21.75 -9.81
N TYR A 171 -17.88 -20.68 -9.75
CA TYR A 171 -16.45 -20.74 -10.08
C TYR A 171 -15.59 -21.24 -8.90
N LYS A 172 -16.18 -21.37 -7.70
CA LYS A 172 -15.52 -21.91 -6.51
C LYS A 172 -14.97 -23.32 -6.72
N LYS A 173 -15.57 -24.09 -7.65
CA LYS A 173 -15.10 -25.42 -8.09
C LYS A 173 -13.59 -25.45 -8.41
N TYR A 174 -13.08 -24.41 -9.06
CA TYR A 174 -11.66 -24.29 -9.43
C TYR A 174 -10.74 -24.05 -8.23
N ALA A 175 -11.16 -23.17 -7.31
CA ALA A 175 -10.41 -22.92 -6.08
C ALA A 175 -10.39 -24.17 -5.19
N ILE A 176 -11.54 -24.82 -5.00
CA ILE A 176 -11.68 -26.06 -4.22
C ILE A 176 -10.76 -27.17 -4.78
N GLU A 177 -10.70 -27.34 -6.10
CA GLU A 177 -9.85 -28.33 -6.75
C GLU A 177 -8.37 -28.17 -6.34
N ALA A 178 -7.87 -26.93 -6.32
CA ALA A 178 -6.50 -26.62 -5.94
C ALA A 178 -6.28 -26.69 -4.42
N ILE A 179 -7.17 -26.09 -3.63
CA ILE A 179 -7.06 -26.01 -2.17
C ILE A 179 -7.00 -27.41 -1.55
N LYS A 180 -7.76 -28.38 -2.08
CA LYS A 180 -7.73 -29.77 -1.62
C LYS A 180 -6.33 -30.39 -1.65
N LYS A 181 -5.46 -29.95 -2.57
CA LYS A 181 -4.14 -30.55 -2.82
C LYS A 181 -2.95 -29.66 -2.46
N CYS A 182 -3.16 -28.36 -2.27
CA CYS A 182 -2.08 -27.47 -1.86
C CYS A 182 -1.52 -27.81 -0.47
N ASN A 183 -0.26 -27.46 -0.23
CA ASN A 183 0.41 -27.63 1.05
C ASN A 183 0.00 -26.50 2.02
N ARG A 184 0.17 -25.24 1.62
CA ARG A 184 -0.27 -24.06 2.40
C ARG A 184 -1.09 -23.07 1.58
N ILE A 185 -1.97 -22.36 2.28
CA ILE A 185 -2.66 -21.17 1.79
C ILE A 185 -2.05 -19.97 2.52
N ILE A 186 -1.34 -19.14 1.78
CA ILE A 186 -0.66 -17.97 2.29
C ILE A 186 -1.61 -16.77 2.18
N ALA A 187 -2.04 -16.26 3.32
CA ALA A 187 -2.77 -15.01 3.46
C ALA A 187 -1.82 -13.89 3.86
N GLY A 188 -2.11 -12.66 3.44
CA GLY A 188 -1.30 -11.49 3.78
C GLY A 188 -1.61 -10.90 5.17
N THR A 189 -2.84 -11.03 5.64
CA THR A 189 -3.33 -10.46 6.91
C THR A 189 -4.41 -11.33 7.53
N ARG A 190 -4.73 -11.08 8.80
CA ARG A 190 -5.91 -11.69 9.46
C ARG A 190 -7.21 -11.37 8.72
N HIS A 191 -7.29 -10.20 8.09
CA HIS A 191 -8.42 -9.85 7.23
C HIS A 191 -8.58 -10.81 6.05
N THR A 192 -7.51 -11.08 5.30
CA THR A 192 -7.56 -12.07 4.21
C THR A 192 -7.86 -13.48 4.71
N VAL A 193 -7.36 -13.88 5.88
CA VAL A 193 -7.75 -15.15 6.52
C VAL A 193 -9.26 -15.20 6.75
N SER A 194 -9.84 -14.15 7.34
CA SER A 194 -11.28 -14.07 7.56
C SER A 194 -12.08 -14.14 6.24
N GLN A 195 -11.60 -13.49 5.18
CA GLN A 195 -12.21 -13.58 3.84
C GLN A 195 -12.17 -15.01 3.31
N VAL A 196 -11.03 -15.70 3.36
CA VAL A 196 -10.94 -17.10 2.92
C VAL A 196 -11.87 -18.00 3.73
N MET A 197 -11.88 -17.86 5.06
CA MET A 197 -12.75 -18.65 5.93
C MET A 197 -14.24 -18.38 5.64
N GLY A 198 -14.61 -17.13 5.33
CA GLY A 198 -15.96 -16.76 4.93
C GLY A 198 -16.36 -17.31 3.57
N SER A 199 -15.53 -17.07 2.55
CA SER A 199 -15.77 -17.53 1.17
C SER A 199 -15.93 -19.05 1.11
N PHE A 200 -15.19 -19.82 1.91
CA PHE A 200 -15.20 -21.29 1.92
C PHE A 200 -15.80 -21.90 3.19
N ALA A 201 -16.72 -21.19 3.86
CA ALA A 201 -17.27 -21.62 5.15
C ALA A 201 -17.96 -23.00 5.11
N GLN A 202 -18.59 -23.35 3.98
CA GLN A 202 -19.31 -24.62 3.80
C GLN A 202 -18.35 -25.81 3.60
N GLU A 203 -17.16 -25.56 3.06
CA GLU A 203 -16.18 -26.58 2.72
C GLU A 203 -14.98 -26.57 3.68
N LYS A 204 -15.00 -25.75 4.74
CA LYS A 204 -13.82 -25.47 5.56
C LYS A 204 -13.16 -26.72 6.15
N ASP A 205 -13.97 -27.69 6.57
CA ASP A 205 -13.52 -28.92 7.22
C ASP A 205 -12.98 -29.89 6.17
N ASP A 206 -13.69 -30.04 5.04
CA ASP A 206 -13.26 -30.84 3.87
C ASP A 206 -11.97 -30.33 3.22
N LEU A 207 -11.69 -29.04 3.37
CA LEU A 207 -10.51 -28.39 2.81
C LEU A 207 -9.33 -28.32 3.80
N ASP A 208 -9.52 -28.67 5.07
CA ASP A 208 -8.56 -28.48 6.16
C ASP A 208 -8.04 -27.02 6.24
N LEU A 209 -8.92 -26.02 6.05
CA LEU A 209 -8.51 -24.62 5.90
C LEU A 209 -7.69 -24.11 7.09
N GLU A 210 -8.11 -24.41 8.31
CA GLU A 210 -7.43 -23.95 9.53
C GLU A 210 -5.99 -24.48 9.63
N LYS A 211 -5.72 -25.69 9.12
CA LYS A 211 -4.37 -26.27 9.11
C LYS A 211 -3.50 -25.72 7.98
N LYS A 212 -4.11 -25.38 6.83
CA LYS A 212 -3.40 -24.91 5.64
C LYS A 212 -3.12 -23.42 5.66
N LEU A 213 -3.97 -22.62 6.30
CA LEU A 213 -3.85 -21.17 6.34
C LEU A 213 -2.67 -20.72 7.19
N VAL A 214 -1.82 -19.91 6.59
CA VAL A 214 -0.69 -19.25 7.25
C VAL A 214 -0.67 -17.77 6.87
N ILE A 215 -0.33 -16.91 7.83
CA ILE A 215 -0.19 -15.48 7.59
C ILE A 215 1.28 -15.21 7.26
N VAL A 216 1.53 -14.78 6.02
CA VAL A 216 2.81 -14.21 5.61
C VAL A 216 2.51 -12.87 4.94
N PRO A 217 2.82 -11.74 5.60
CA PRO A 217 2.51 -10.42 5.07
C PRO A 217 3.27 -10.14 3.77
N PRO A 218 2.89 -9.12 2.98
CA PRO A 218 3.79 -8.60 1.96
C PRO A 218 5.08 -8.08 2.62
N GLY A 219 6.17 -8.12 1.86
CA GLY A 219 7.44 -7.55 2.30
C GLY A 219 7.64 -6.12 1.81
N MET A 220 8.74 -5.53 2.26
CA MET A 220 9.24 -4.23 1.83
C MET A 220 10.73 -4.32 1.52
N ASP A 221 11.18 -3.44 0.62
CA ASP A 221 12.61 -3.28 0.35
C ASP A 221 13.19 -2.23 1.30
N PRO A 222 14.08 -2.62 2.25
CA PRO A 222 14.65 -1.69 3.22
C PRO A 222 15.59 -0.65 2.60
N THR A 223 15.94 -0.79 1.31
CA THR A 223 16.76 0.18 0.59
C THR A 223 15.97 1.37 0.04
N VAL A 224 14.64 1.23 -0.10
CA VAL A 224 13.76 2.32 -0.59
C VAL A 224 13.54 3.37 0.50
N PHE A 225 13.26 2.92 1.72
CA PHE A 225 13.08 3.77 2.88
C PHE A 225 14.25 3.54 3.83
N SER A 226 15.14 4.53 3.99
CA SER A 226 16.32 4.48 4.86
C SER A 226 16.21 5.45 6.04
N LEU A 227 17.05 5.28 7.06
CA LEU A 227 17.21 6.33 8.08
C LEU A 227 17.68 7.65 7.45
N CYS A 228 17.36 8.75 8.12
CA CYS A 228 17.86 10.07 7.74
C CYS A 228 19.40 10.11 7.86
N LYS A 229 20.10 10.46 6.79
CA LYS A 229 21.56 10.61 6.80
C LYS A 229 21.95 11.92 7.46
N SER A 230 21.40 13.01 6.94
CA SER A 230 21.39 14.33 7.55
C SER A 230 20.26 15.14 6.91
N ILE A 231 19.73 16.12 7.64
CA ILE A 231 18.65 16.96 7.13
C ILE A 231 19.06 17.63 5.80
N ASP A 232 20.25 18.24 5.76
CA ASP A 232 20.73 18.96 4.58
C ASP A 232 20.96 18.03 3.38
N SER A 233 21.56 16.85 3.60
CA SER A 233 21.81 15.89 2.52
C SER A 233 20.50 15.34 1.95
N ASN A 234 19.54 15.00 2.82
CA ASN A 234 18.24 14.47 2.41
C ASN A 234 17.43 15.53 1.65
N ILE A 235 17.39 16.78 2.13
CA ILE A 235 16.69 17.88 1.45
C ILE A 235 17.35 18.23 0.12
N THR A 236 18.68 18.28 0.06
CA THR A 236 19.40 18.57 -1.20
C THR A 236 19.09 17.51 -2.26
N ALA A 237 19.19 16.23 -1.89
CA ALA A 237 18.84 15.13 -2.79
C ALA A 237 17.36 15.17 -3.19
N PHE A 238 16.46 15.46 -2.25
CA PHE A 238 15.04 15.58 -2.52
C PHE A 238 14.75 16.68 -3.55
N LEU A 239 15.29 17.88 -3.34
CA LEU A 239 15.13 19.02 -4.26
C LEU A 239 15.70 18.72 -5.65
N GLU A 240 16.83 18.00 -5.74
CA GLU A 240 17.40 17.59 -7.01
C GLU A 240 16.47 16.60 -7.77
N VAL A 241 15.97 15.58 -7.08
CA VAL A 241 15.09 14.56 -7.68
C VAL A 241 13.77 15.18 -8.13
N ILE A 242 13.09 15.93 -7.27
CA ILE A 242 11.81 16.56 -7.66
C ILE A 242 12.03 17.59 -8.78
N GLY A 243 13.16 18.31 -8.80
CA GLY A 243 13.48 19.26 -9.86
C GLY A 243 13.53 18.59 -11.24
N LYS A 244 14.15 17.41 -11.32
CA LYS A 244 14.19 16.60 -12.55
C LYS A 244 12.80 16.10 -12.95
N HIS A 245 11.99 15.63 -11.99
CA HIS A 245 10.64 15.15 -12.27
C HIS A 245 9.68 16.27 -12.68
N ILE A 246 9.72 17.42 -12.01
CA ILE A 246 8.94 18.62 -12.38
C ILE A 246 9.28 19.03 -13.81
N ALA A 247 10.57 19.05 -14.19
CA ALA A 247 10.99 19.37 -15.55
C ALA A 247 10.48 18.38 -16.61
N LYS A 248 10.28 17.10 -16.23
CA LYS A 248 9.81 16.04 -17.13
C LYS A 248 8.28 15.98 -17.23
N GLU A 249 7.56 16.13 -16.13
CA GLU A 249 6.12 15.84 -16.02
C GLU A 249 5.24 17.11 -15.99
N GLY A 250 5.83 18.28 -15.73
CA GLY A 250 5.43 19.57 -16.29
C GLY A 250 4.11 20.24 -15.87
N ASN A 251 3.27 19.65 -15.02
CA ASN A 251 1.97 20.26 -14.69
C ASN A 251 1.46 19.96 -13.26
N GLY A 252 2.33 19.94 -12.27
CA GLY A 252 1.92 19.87 -10.86
C GLY A 252 1.20 21.13 -10.39
N ARG A 253 0.51 21.06 -9.24
CA ARG A 253 -0.21 22.21 -8.64
C ARG A 253 0.73 23.40 -8.39
N ARG A 254 0.23 24.62 -8.59
CA ARG A 254 0.87 25.87 -8.14
C ARG A 254 -0.09 26.62 -7.24
N ALA A 255 0.32 26.94 -6.02
CA ALA A 255 -0.57 27.54 -5.02
C ALA A 255 -1.12 28.92 -5.47
N ALA A 256 -0.32 29.70 -6.21
CA ALA A 256 -0.71 31.01 -6.70
C ALA A 256 -1.81 30.98 -7.79
N ASP A 257 -1.96 29.86 -8.49
CA ASP A 257 -2.93 29.71 -9.59
C ASP A 257 -4.30 29.26 -9.08
N ILE A 258 -4.41 28.91 -7.80
CA ILE A 258 -5.62 28.36 -7.20
C ILE A 258 -6.47 29.48 -6.58
N GLN A 259 -7.72 29.57 -7.03
CA GLN A 259 -8.73 30.45 -6.46
C GLN A 259 -9.87 29.62 -5.90
N PHE A 260 -10.06 29.68 -4.58
CA PHE A 260 -11.18 28.98 -3.95
C PHE A 260 -12.51 29.66 -4.25
N PRO A 261 -13.60 28.88 -4.42
CA PRO A 261 -14.92 29.43 -4.65
C PRO A 261 -15.38 30.24 -3.43
N LYS A 262 -15.97 31.42 -3.68
CA LYS A 262 -16.73 32.14 -2.65
C LYS A 262 -18.00 31.37 -2.37
N ILE A 263 -18.29 31.12 -1.10
CA ILE A 263 -19.54 30.45 -0.70
C ILE A 263 -20.57 31.54 -0.43
N SER A 264 -21.47 31.74 -1.40
CA SER A 264 -22.57 32.69 -1.29
C SER A 264 -23.82 32.08 -0.66
N ASN A 265 -24.15 30.82 -0.99
CA ASN A 265 -25.38 30.15 -0.58
C ASN A 265 -25.15 28.69 -0.14
N SER A 266 -26.03 28.17 0.73
CA SER A 266 -25.96 26.80 1.28
C SER A 266 -26.31 25.67 0.30
N SER A 267 -26.86 25.98 -0.88
CA SER A 267 -27.25 25.01 -1.92
C SER A 267 -26.17 24.75 -2.96
N GLU A 268 -25.03 25.44 -2.89
CA GLU A 268 -23.95 25.26 -3.86
C GLU A 268 -23.24 23.91 -3.68
N ASN A 269 -23.08 23.16 -4.78
CA ASN A 269 -22.30 21.93 -4.77
C ASN A 269 -20.80 22.25 -4.73
N ILE A 270 -20.33 22.61 -3.53
CA ILE A 270 -18.92 22.91 -3.23
C ILE A 270 -18.01 21.72 -3.54
N HIS A 271 -18.48 20.48 -3.31
CA HIS A 271 -17.72 19.27 -3.59
C HIS A 271 -17.29 19.24 -5.05
N GLN A 272 -18.25 19.36 -5.97
CA GLN A 272 -17.99 19.31 -7.40
C GLN A 272 -17.04 20.43 -7.85
N LYS A 273 -17.23 21.65 -7.35
CA LYS A 273 -16.35 22.79 -7.68
C LYS A 273 -14.89 22.52 -7.28
N LEU A 274 -14.66 21.96 -6.09
CA LEU A 274 -13.32 21.64 -5.60
C LEU A 274 -12.71 20.43 -6.33
N VAL A 275 -13.52 19.43 -6.68
CA VAL A 275 -13.09 18.31 -7.53
C VAL A 275 -12.67 18.82 -8.92
N ASP A 276 -13.45 19.70 -9.53
CA ASP A 276 -13.16 20.26 -10.85
C ASP A 276 -11.92 21.16 -10.82
N LEU A 277 -11.70 21.91 -9.73
CA LEU A 277 -10.46 22.65 -9.52
C LEU A 277 -9.24 21.71 -9.48
N GLY A 278 -9.36 20.56 -8.85
CA GLY A 278 -8.32 19.51 -8.85
C GLY A 278 -8.05 18.90 -10.23
N LYS A 279 -8.92 19.10 -11.23
CA LYS A 279 -8.67 18.65 -12.62
C LYS A 279 -7.87 19.66 -13.44
N SER A 280 -7.64 20.88 -12.93
CA SER A 280 -6.89 21.93 -13.65
C SER A 280 -5.37 21.67 -13.72
N TYR A 281 -4.87 20.70 -12.96
CA TYR A 281 -3.45 20.31 -12.93
C TYR A 281 -3.32 18.80 -12.73
N ASN A 282 -2.12 18.26 -12.93
CA ASN A 282 -1.83 16.86 -12.67
C ASN A 282 -1.65 16.61 -11.16
N GLN A 283 -2.63 15.98 -10.53
CA GLN A 283 -2.58 15.63 -9.11
C GLN A 283 -1.62 14.48 -8.77
N ARG A 284 -1.21 13.68 -9.76
CA ARG A 284 -0.37 12.48 -9.55
C ARG A 284 1.12 12.78 -9.54
N VAL A 285 1.49 14.06 -9.49
CA VAL A 285 2.89 14.51 -9.43
C VAL A 285 3.07 15.48 -8.26
N VAL A 286 4.32 15.77 -7.95
CA VAL A 286 4.70 16.77 -6.96
C VAL A 286 4.21 18.16 -7.38
N ASP A 287 3.85 19.01 -6.42
CA ASP A 287 3.47 20.39 -6.69
C ASP A 287 4.62 21.14 -7.40
N ALA A 288 4.29 21.86 -8.48
CA ALA A 288 5.28 22.48 -9.36
C ALA A 288 5.99 23.70 -8.72
N ASP A 289 5.48 24.21 -7.61
CA ASP A 289 6.07 25.28 -6.80
C ASP A 289 6.60 24.79 -5.44
N LEU A 290 6.63 23.48 -5.19
CA LEU A 290 7.18 22.94 -3.94
C LEU A 290 8.61 23.40 -3.65
N PRO A 291 9.55 23.45 -4.62
CA PRO A 291 10.93 23.88 -4.35
C PRO A 291 11.05 25.28 -3.77
N THR A 292 10.10 26.19 -4.05
CA THR A 292 10.12 27.57 -3.53
C THR A 292 9.35 27.69 -2.20
N ARG A 293 8.43 26.78 -1.92
CA ARG A 293 7.65 26.74 -0.67
C ARG A 293 8.28 25.90 0.43
N LEU A 294 9.17 24.97 0.09
CA LEU A 294 9.80 24.08 1.06
C LEU A 294 10.74 24.89 1.98
N PRO A 295 10.51 24.91 3.29
CA PRO A 295 11.35 25.63 4.23
C PRO A 295 12.58 24.82 4.62
N LYS A 296 13.51 25.48 5.30
CA LYS A 296 14.59 24.78 6.00
C LYS A 296 14.02 24.04 7.21
N PHE A 297 14.40 22.78 7.35
CA PHE A 297 14.08 21.96 8.52
C PHE A 297 15.17 22.12 9.58
N ALA A 298 14.80 22.16 10.85
CA ALA A 298 15.75 22.17 11.96
C ALA A 298 15.79 20.81 12.68
N ALA A 299 16.92 20.50 13.32
CA ALA A 299 17.13 19.21 14.00
C ALA A 299 16.16 18.98 15.18
N ASP A 300 15.78 20.06 15.87
CA ASP A 300 14.86 20.07 16.99
C ASP A 300 13.41 20.37 16.58
N GLU A 301 13.11 20.35 15.28
CA GLU A 301 11.79 20.62 14.74
C GLU A 301 10.99 19.30 14.60
N PRO A 302 9.93 19.07 15.40
CA PRO A 302 9.13 17.87 15.25
C PRO A 302 8.27 17.95 13.99
N VAL A 303 8.55 17.08 13.03
CA VAL A 303 7.74 16.94 11.82
C VAL A 303 6.72 15.82 12.01
N ILE A 304 5.44 16.17 11.97
CA ILE A 304 4.29 15.25 11.97
C ILE A 304 3.88 15.11 10.50
N THR A 305 3.85 13.89 9.99
CA THR A 305 3.57 13.63 8.58
C THR A 305 2.35 12.74 8.39
N TYR A 306 1.60 13.02 7.33
CA TYR A 306 0.66 12.09 6.72
C TYR A 306 1.14 11.84 5.29
N PHE A 307 1.12 10.60 4.83
CA PHE A 307 1.38 10.28 3.42
C PHE A 307 0.38 9.22 2.93
N GLY A 308 -0.25 9.49 1.79
CA GLY A 308 -1.29 8.63 1.23
C GLY A 308 -2.30 9.40 0.40
N LYS A 309 -3.40 8.74 0.04
CA LYS A 309 -4.46 9.40 -0.74
C LYS A 309 -5.30 10.34 0.13
N PHE A 310 -5.54 11.56 -0.33
CA PHE A 310 -6.47 12.51 0.30
C PHE A 310 -7.91 12.13 -0.03
N LEU A 311 -8.44 11.19 0.75
CA LEU A 311 -9.82 10.68 0.67
C LEU A 311 -10.51 10.85 2.03
N ASN A 312 -11.84 10.91 1.99
CA ASN A 312 -12.69 10.88 3.19
C ASN A 312 -12.54 9.60 4.02
N THR A 313 -11.95 8.53 3.49
CA THR A 313 -11.67 7.30 4.24
C THR A 313 -10.37 7.34 5.03
N LYS A 314 -9.49 8.34 4.86
CA LYS A 314 -8.10 8.27 5.33
C LYS A 314 -7.74 9.13 6.55
N GLY A 315 -8.69 9.91 7.07
CA GLY A 315 -8.51 10.68 8.31
C GLY A 315 -7.63 11.94 8.21
N VAL A 316 -7.18 12.33 7.01
CA VAL A 316 -6.26 13.47 6.83
C VAL A 316 -6.91 14.82 7.19
N GLY A 317 -8.22 14.95 7.02
CA GLY A 317 -8.97 16.14 7.44
C GLY A 317 -8.96 16.29 8.96
N GLU A 318 -9.16 15.20 9.70
CA GLU A 318 -9.17 15.17 11.17
C GLU A 318 -7.79 15.48 11.76
N ILE A 319 -6.72 15.03 11.09
CA ILE A 319 -5.33 15.41 11.40
C ILE A 319 -5.18 16.93 11.25
N LEU A 320 -5.62 17.50 10.12
CA LEU A 320 -5.54 18.94 9.87
C LEU A 320 -6.33 19.74 10.90
N LEU A 321 -7.56 19.35 11.23
CA LEU A 321 -8.40 20.07 12.20
C LEU A 321 -7.83 20.02 13.63
N SER A 322 -7.05 18.99 13.95
CA SER A 322 -6.38 18.83 15.25
C SER A 322 -5.08 19.63 15.36
N PHE A 323 -4.43 19.93 14.24
CA PHE A 323 -3.11 20.58 14.22
C PHE A 323 -3.05 21.99 14.85
N PRO A 324 -4.06 22.88 14.71
CA PRO A 324 -4.07 24.17 15.40
C PRO A 324 -3.87 24.06 16.91
N ALA A 325 -4.38 23.01 17.56
CA ALA A 325 -4.20 22.79 19.00
C ALA A 325 -2.81 22.20 19.34
N ILE A 326 -2.19 21.47 18.41
CA ILE A 326 -0.85 20.89 18.53
C ILE A 326 0.21 21.97 18.37
N VAL A 327 0.17 22.76 17.28
CA VAL A 327 1.15 23.82 17.03
C VAL A 327 1.10 24.92 18.10
N LYS A 328 -0.07 25.18 18.70
CA LYS A 328 -0.18 26.09 19.85
C LYS A 328 0.60 25.56 21.07
N ALA A 329 0.58 24.25 21.31
CA ALA A 329 1.29 23.62 22.42
C ALA A 329 2.78 23.39 22.12
N VAL A 330 3.12 23.15 20.85
CA VAL A 330 4.47 22.93 20.36
C VAL A 330 4.71 23.84 19.14
N PRO A 331 5.10 25.12 19.34
CA PRO A 331 5.24 26.09 18.24
C PRO A 331 6.27 25.73 17.16
N LYS A 332 7.18 24.79 17.46
CA LYS A 332 8.14 24.23 16.51
C LYS A 332 7.55 23.08 15.68
N ALA A 333 6.41 22.50 16.05
CA ALA A 333 5.84 21.37 15.32
C ALA A 333 5.44 21.79 13.90
N ARG A 334 5.74 20.93 12.94
CA ARG A 334 5.39 21.09 11.52
C ARG A 334 4.47 19.96 11.08
N LEU A 335 3.46 20.29 10.29
CA LEU A 335 2.60 19.33 9.61
C LEU A 335 3.01 19.22 8.14
N LEU A 336 3.41 18.02 7.73
CA LEU A 336 3.74 17.68 6.36
C LEU A 336 2.69 16.71 5.79
N LEU A 337 1.94 17.15 4.77
CA LEU A 337 0.87 16.37 4.15
C LEU A 337 1.32 15.99 2.73
N ILE A 338 1.56 14.71 2.52
CA ILE A 338 2.09 14.16 1.27
C ILE A 338 1.02 13.34 0.57
N GLY A 339 0.77 13.64 -0.71
CA GLY A 339 -0.14 12.87 -1.53
C GLY A 339 -1.15 13.70 -2.32
N PHE A 340 -2.21 13.02 -2.73
CA PHE A 340 -3.23 13.54 -3.65
C PHE A 340 -4.53 12.75 -3.53
N GLY A 341 -5.62 13.24 -4.11
CA GLY A 341 -6.88 12.52 -4.14
C GLY A 341 -8.06 13.45 -4.34
N THR A 342 -9.26 12.89 -4.45
CA THR A 342 -10.51 13.64 -4.69
C THR A 342 -10.70 14.81 -3.71
N PHE A 343 -10.19 14.68 -2.48
CA PHE A 343 -10.31 15.70 -1.45
C PHE A 343 -9.09 16.64 -1.33
N ARG A 344 -8.16 16.66 -2.31
CA ARG A 344 -6.99 17.55 -2.30
C ARG A 344 -7.38 19.03 -2.13
N GLU A 345 -8.26 19.55 -2.99
CA GLU A 345 -8.65 20.97 -2.90
C GLU A 345 -9.60 21.25 -1.71
N HIS A 346 -10.23 20.22 -1.15
CA HIS A 346 -10.98 20.35 0.11
C HIS A 346 -10.04 20.61 1.27
N LEU A 347 -8.96 19.82 1.37
CA LEU A 347 -7.89 20.00 2.35
C LEU A 347 -7.24 21.37 2.22
N GLU A 348 -6.94 21.82 1.00
CA GLU A 348 -6.35 23.14 0.75
C GLU A 348 -7.32 24.30 1.09
N ALA A 349 -8.62 24.16 0.78
CA ALA A 349 -9.65 25.12 1.19
C ALA A 349 -9.80 25.20 2.71
N MET A 350 -9.69 24.06 3.42
CA MET A 350 -9.65 24.02 4.88
C MET A 350 -8.41 24.74 5.44
N ILE A 351 -7.22 24.53 4.86
CA ILE A 351 -6.00 25.27 5.24
C ILE A 351 -6.19 26.77 5.02
N HIS A 352 -6.79 27.17 3.89
CA HIS A 352 -7.11 28.56 3.60
C HIS A 352 -8.06 29.15 4.64
N GLY A 353 -9.15 28.44 4.98
CA GLY A 353 -10.10 28.84 6.01
C GLY A 353 -9.46 29.00 7.40
N LEU A 354 -8.57 28.09 7.80
CA LEU A 354 -7.78 28.22 9.04
C LEU A 354 -6.85 29.44 9.01
N THR A 355 -6.31 29.80 7.84
CA THR A 355 -5.37 30.92 7.70
C THR A 355 -6.10 32.28 7.70
N THR A 356 -7.23 32.38 7.01
CA THR A 356 -7.99 33.64 6.89
C THR A 356 -8.94 33.86 8.07
N GLY A 357 -9.38 32.77 8.73
CA GLY A 357 -10.47 32.76 9.69
C GLY A 357 -11.85 32.52 9.07
N ASP A 358 -11.90 32.14 7.78
CA ASP A 358 -13.14 31.82 7.07
C ASP A 358 -13.65 30.42 7.47
N ILE A 359 -14.37 30.37 8.59
CA ILE A 359 -15.00 29.14 9.09
C ILE A 359 -16.10 28.62 8.14
N THR A 360 -16.72 29.51 7.35
CA THR A 360 -17.76 29.12 6.38
C THR A 360 -17.15 28.30 5.25
N LEU A 361 -16.01 28.74 4.69
CA LEU A 361 -15.24 27.97 3.72
C LEU A 361 -14.74 26.66 4.31
N PHE A 362 -14.20 26.71 5.53
CA PHE A 362 -13.74 25.51 6.21
C PHE A 362 -14.84 24.45 6.32
N LYS A 363 -16.01 24.83 6.85
CA LYS A 363 -17.17 23.93 7.03
C LYS A 363 -17.68 23.40 5.71
N ALA A 364 -17.77 24.25 4.68
CA ALA A 364 -18.23 23.82 3.37
C ALA A 364 -17.29 22.79 2.75
N ALA A 365 -15.96 22.96 2.84
CA ALA A 365 -14.99 22.00 2.35
C ALA A 365 -14.94 20.71 3.21
N ALA A 366 -15.06 20.84 4.52
CA ALA A 366 -15.02 19.70 5.44
C ALA A 366 -16.27 18.80 5.37
N HIS A 367 -17.46 19.39 5.21
CA HIS A 367 -18.74 18.68 5.20
C HIS A 367 -19.41 18.61 3.82
N SER A 368 -18.64 18.81 2.75
CA SER A 368 -19.11 18.53 1.40
C SER A 368 -19.25 17.01 1.20
N LYS A 369 -20.39 16.57 0.68
CA LYS A 369 -20.65 15.14 0.42
C LYS A 369 -20.13 14.71 -0.95
N ASP A 370 -19.49 13.54 -0.99
CA ASP A 370 -19.16 12.85 -2.24
C ASP A 370 -20.40 12.21 -2.90
N GLU A 371 -20.21 11.50 -4.00
CA GLU A 371 -21.26 10.76 -4.70
C GLU A 371 -21.96 9.69 -3.85
N ASN A 372 -21.31 9.24 -2.76
CA ASN A 372 -21.84 8.26 -1.81
C ASN A 372 -22.49 8.92 -0.59
N GLY A 373 -22.60 10.25 -0.57
CA GLY A 373 -23.19 11.00 0.53
C GLY A 373 -22.29 11.16 1.76
N LYS A 374 -20.99 10.82 1.65
CA LYS A 374 -20.01 10.83 2.75
C LYS A 374 -19.21 12.13 2.74
N THR A 375 -19.01 12.73 3.91
CA THR A 375 -18.29 13.99 4.06
C THR A 375 -16.78 13.78 4.21
N PHE A 376 -15.97 14.84 4.04
CA PHE A 376 -14.51 14.72 4.15
C PHE A 376 -14.09 14.43 5.60
N LEU A 377 -14.54 15.30 6.52
CA LEU A 377 -14.58 15.01 7.95
C LEU A 377 -15.78 14.13 8.27
N ASP A 378 -15.69 13.32 9.32
CA ASP A 378 -16.88 12.63 9.82
C ASP A 378 -17.99 13.63 10.19
N SER A 379 -19.20 13.34 9.73
CA SER A 379 -20.35 14.25 9.80
C SER A 379 -20.77 14.67 11.21
N ASN A 380 -20.35 13.93 12.24
CA ASN A 380 -20.64 14.19 13.65
C ASN A 380 -19.59 15.07 14.35
N ILE A 381 -18.53 15.50 13.65
CA ILE A 381 -17.50 16.35 14.23
C ILE A 381 -18.03 17.78 14.40
N ASP A 382 -18.04 18.26 15.65
CA ASP A 382 -18.30 19.66 15.97
C ASP A 382 -17.10 20.53 15.58
N ILE A 383 -17.12 21.07 14.36
CA ILE A 383 -16.05 21.92 13.83
C ILE A 383 -15.86 23.18 14.68
N ASP A 384 -16.92 23.77 15.25
CA ASP A 384 -16.82 25.01 16.02
C ASP A 384 -15.98 24.83 17.29
N LYS A 385 -16.02 23.64 17.89
CA LYS A 385 -15.19 23.29 19.04
C LYS A 385 -13.69 23.30 18.75
N TYR A 386 -13.28 22.93 17.53
CA TYR A 386 -11.87 22.72 17.19
C TYR A 386 -11.29 23.79 16.26
N PHE A 387 -12.13 24.49 15.51
CA PHE A 387 -11.69 25.51 14.57
C PHE A 387 -11.00 26.66 15.30
N ARG A 388 -9.81 27.00 14.84
CA ARG A 388 -9.05 28.15 15.34
C ARG A 388 -8.27 28.76 14.19
N LYS A 389 -8.42 30.07 14.00
CA LYS A 389 -7.57 30.83 13.08
C LYS A 389 -6.10 30.67 13.48
N LEU A 390 -5.26 30.33 12.51
CA LEU A 390 -3.82 30.21 12.67
C LEU A 390 -3.15 31.58 12.56
N GLU A 391 -2.15 31.83 13.41
CA GLU A 391 -1.24 32.95 13.21
C GLU A 391 -0.36 32.72 11.97
N PRO A 392 0.15 33.76 11.28
CA PRO A 392 0.98 33.58 10.09
C PRO A 392 2.18 32.64 10.31
N SER A 393 2.81 32.70 11.48
CA SER A 393 3.90 31.79 11.86
C SER A 393 3.45 30.34 11.99
N GLU A 394 2.22 30.09 12.46
CA GLU A 394 1.66 28.75 12.58
C GLU A 394 1.17 28.22 11.22
N ALA A 395 0.56 29.07 10.38
CA ALA A 395 0.14 28.70 9.03
C ALA A 395 1.35 28.25 8.18
N SER A 396 2.50 28.90 8.34
CA SER A 396 3.76 28.50 7.68
C SER A 396 4.34 27.14 8.11
N ARG A 397 3.77 26.53 9.16
CA ARG A 397 4.12 25.17 9.64
C ARG A 397 3.32 24.07 8.95
N ILE A 398 2.37 24.38 8.06
CA ILE A 398 1.61 23.39 7.29
C ILE A 398 2.14 23.38 5.86
N ILE A 399 2.55 22.21 5.37
CA ILE A 399 3.05 22.02 4.00
C ILE A 399 2.28 20.89 3.35
N VAL A 400 1.78 21.14 2.13
CA VAL A 400 1.32 20.11 1.22
C VAL A 400 2.30 19.99 0.05
N THR A 401 2.72 18.76 -0.27
CA THR A 401 3.77 18.51 -1.28
C THR A 401 3.22 18.12 -2.66
N GLY A 402 2.00 17.60 -2.72
CA GLY A 402 1.54 16.80 -3.85
C GLY A 402 1.98 15.36 -3.77
N CYS A 403 1.77 14.61 -4.86
CA CYS A 403 2.09 13.19 -4.93
C CYS A 403 3.61 12.98 -5.02
N LEU A 404 4.18 12.15 -4.14
CA LEU A 404 5.57 11.75 -4.19
C LEU A 404 5.66 10.26 -4.51
N ASN A 405 6.49 9.89 -5.48
CA ASN A 405 6.84 8.49 -5.73
C ASN A 405 7.83 7.98 -4.65
N HIS A 406 8.13 6.68 -4.63
CA HIS A 406 9.01 6.12 -3.59
C HIS A 406 10.42 6.71 -3.58
N SER A 407 10.98 7.09 -4.74
CA SER A 407 12.33 7.69 -4.80
C SER A 407 12.37 9.10 -4.17
N GLU A 408 11.26 9.83 -4.24
CA GLU A 408 11.10 11.15 -3.63
C GLU A 408 10.71 11.04 -2.16
N LEU A 409 9.71 10.19 -1.87
CA LEU A 409 9.20 9.96 -0.51
C LEU A 409 10.30 9.42 0.41
N GLY A 410 11.14 8.49 -0.08
CA GLY A 410 12.27 7.94 0.68
C GLY A 410 13.30 8.98 1.13
N LEU A 411 13.36 10.15 0.48
CA LEU A 411 14.29 11.23 0.84
C LEU A 411 13.72 12.17 1.90
N ILE A 412 12.41 12.44 1.87
CA ILE A 412 11.76 13.40 2.79
C ILE A 412 11.11 12.74 4.00
N LEU A 413 10.56 11.52 3.86
CA LEU A 413 9.89 10.80 4.94
C LEU A 413 10.79 10.61 6.18
N PRO A 414 12.09 10.28 6.06
CA PRO A 414 12.99 10.11 7.21
C PRO A 414 13.22 11.38 8.03
N LEU A 415 12.81 12.56 7.52
CA LEU A 415 12.85 13.81 8.29
C LEU A 415 11.72 13.87 9.34
N ALA A 416 10.65 13.10 9.13
CA ALA A 416 9.53 13.02 10.05
C ALA A 416 9.91 12.43 11.40
N SER A 417 9.23 12.90 12.44
CA SER A 417 9.29 12.32 13.78
C SER A 417 8.13 11.36 14.00
N ILE A 418 6.96 11.74 13.50
CA ILE A 418 5.71 10.99 13.64
C ILE A 418 5.08 10.86 12.25
N GLY A 419 4.68 9.64 11.87
CA GLY A 419 3.79 9.37 10.75
C GLY A 419 2.40 9.09 11.29
N VAL A 420 1.33 9.56 10.65
CA VAL A 420 -0.03 9.35 11.16
C VAL A 420 -0.84 8.50 10.18
N VAL A 421 -1.32 7.36 10.67
CA VAL A 421 -2.14 6.40 9.91
C VAL A 421 -3.53 6.36 10.55
N ALA A 422 -4.39 7.27 10.10
CA ALA A 422 -5.70 7.57 10.70
C ALA A 422 -6.88 7.08 9.85
N SER A 423 -6.75 5.92 9.19
CA SER A 423 -7.84 5.43 8.32
C SER A 423 -9.15 5.29 9.08
N LYS A 424 -10.24 5.82 8.52
CA LYS A 424 -11.60 5.73 9.06
C LYS A 424 -12.38 4.54 8.50
N ALA A 425 -11.90 3.97 7.39
CA ALA A 425 -12.43 2.77 6.77
C ALA A 425 -11.44 1.59 6.90
N SER A 426 -11.94 0.37 6.68
CA SER A 426 -11.13 -0.85 6.73
C SER A 426 -9.90 -0.76 5.81
N GLU A 427 -8.73 -1.06 6.35
CA GLU A 427 -7.48 -1.18 5.60
C GLU A 427 -7.14 -2.67 5.42
N ALA A 428 -6.88 -3.07 4.18
CA ALA A 428 -6.49 -4.45 3.89
C ALA A 428 -5.11 -4.80 4.49
N PHE A 429 -4.20 -3.81 4.54
CA PHE A 429 -2.83 -3.90 5.02
C PHE A 429 -2.37 -2.60 5.66
N GLY A 430 -1.53 -2.67 6.69
CA GLY A 430 -0.88 -1.52 7.30
C GLY A 430 0.42 -1.05 6.64
N MET A 431 0.59 -1.20 5.32
CA MET A 431 1.90 -0.94 4.67
C MET A 431 2.44 0.47 4.88
N VAL A 432 1.57 1.49 4.90
CA VAL A 432 1.96 2.88 5.19
C VAL A 432 2.63 2.99 6.57
N ALA A 433 2.12 2.25 7.57
CA ALA A 433 2.76 2.21 8.89
C ALA A 433 4.14 1.56 8.81
N VAL A 434 4.25 0.44 8.09
CA VAL A 434 5.50 -0.29 7.91
C VAL A 434 6.54 0.57 7.16
N GLU A 435 6.14 1.28 6.09
CA GLU A 435 6.98 2.22 5.35
C GLU A 435 7.52 3.35 6.23
N ALA A 436 6.67 3.92 7.10
CA ALA A 436 7.09 4.89 8.10
C ALA A 436 8.13 4.30 9.06
N MET A 437 7.88 3.10 9.60
CA MET A 437 8.83 2.41 10.48
C MET A 437 10.18 2.17 9.78
N SER A 438 10.17 1.78 8.51
CA SER A 438 11.41 1.59 7.73
C SER A 438 12.19 2.88 7.53
N ALA A 439 11.51 4.01 7.32
CA ALA A 439 12.14 5.32 7.28
C ALA A 439 12.65 5.80 8.66
N GLY A 440 12.46 5.01 9.73
CA GLY A 440 12.79 5.39 11.10
C GLY A 440 11.79 6.38 11.71
N VAL A 441 10.58 6.45 11.17
CA VAL A 441 9.51 7.35 11.63
C VAL A 441 8.57 6.56 12.53
N LEU A 442 8.19 7.12 13.69
CA LEU A 442 7.24 6.51 14.62
C LEU A 442 5.80 6.66 14.07
N PRO A 443 5.12 5.60 13.61
CA PRO A 443 3.75 5.73 13.14
C PRO A 443 2.77 5.75 14.32
N LEU A 444 1.81 6.65 14.31
CA LEU A 444 0.63 6.60 15.17
C LEU A 444 -0.51 5.97 14.35
N CYS A 445 -0.93 4.78 14.74
CA CYS A 445 -1.87 3.96 13.99
C CYS A 445 -3.15 3.75 14.79
N VAL A 446 -4.29 4.01 14.16
CA VAL A 446 -5.59 3.58 14.71
C VAL A 446 -5.66 2.05 14.77
N TYR A 447 -6.17 1.51 15.89
CA TYR A 447 -6.18 0.07 16.15
C TYR A 447 -7.41 -0.63 15.53
N HIS A 448 -7.38 -0.88 14.21
CA HIS A 448 -8.41 -1.68 13.53
C HIS A 448 -7.88 -2.36 12.25
N SER A 449 -8.65 -3.32 11.72
CA SER A 449 -8.40 -4.00 10.43
C SER A 449 -6.93 -4.43 10.22
N GLY A 450 -6.33 -4.19 9.05
CA GLY A 450 -4.96 -4.57 8.73
C GLY A 450 -3.88 -3.79 9.49
N LEU A 451 -4.24 -2.74 10.25
CA LEU A 451 -3.31 -2.01 11.12
C LEU A 451 -3.05 -2.75 12.43
N ILE A 452 -4.03 -3.53 12.92
CA ILE A 452 -3.86 -4.40 14.09
C ILE A 452 -2.68 -5.35 13.86
N ASP A 453 -2.56 -5.93 12.67
CA ASP A 453 -1.49 -6.88 12.37
C ASP A 453 -0.10 -6.25 12.48
N VAL A 454 0.04 -4.96 12.20
CA VAL A 454 1.32 -4.23 12.37
C VAL A 454 1.58 -3.92 13.84
N LEU A 455 0.57 -3.46 14.57
CA LEU A 455 0.68 -3.13 15.98
C LEU A 455 0.98 -4.39 16.81
N ASP A 456 0.19 -5.46 16.67
CA ASP A 456 0.39 -6.71 17.42
C ASP A 456 1.76 -7.34 17.17
N GLN A 457 2.22 -7.38 15.92
CA GLN A 457 3.55 -7.90 15.59
C GLN A 457 4.66 -7.00 16.16
N THR A 458 4.45 -5.68 16.20
CA THR A 458 5.38 -4.77 16.87
C THR A 458 5.37 -5.01 18.38
N LYS A 459 4.21 -5.23 18.99
CA LYS A 459 4.05 -5.53 20.42
C LYS A 459 4.82 -6.77 20.84
N GLU A 460 4.79 -7.82 20.01
CA GLU A 460 5.53 -9.06 20.27
C GLU A 460 7.05 -8.85 20.34
N LYS A 461 7.60 -7.88 19.60
CA LYS A 461 9.05 -7.58 19.60
C LYS A 461 9.45 -6.44 20.52
N GLU A 462 8.70 -5.34 20.51
CA GLU A 462 9.00 -4.07 21.16
C GLU A 462 7.71 -3.45 21.76
N PRO A 463 7.23 -3.96 22.92
CA PRO A 463 5.99 -3.49 23.56
C PRO A 463 5.98 -1.98 23.85
N GLU A 464 7.13 -1.40 24.21
CA GLU A 464 7.23 0.03 24.51
C GLU A 464 7.01 0.90 23.26
N LEU A 465 7.51 0.46 22.10
CA LEU A 465 7.30 1.16 20.83
C LEU A 465 5.84 1.05 20.39
N GLU A 466 5.26 -0.15 20.48
CA GLU A 466 3.85 -0.33 20.15
C GLU A 466 2.95 0.55 21.03
N ALA A 467 3.23 0.64 22.33
CA ALA A 467 2.50 1.51 23.25
C ALA A 467 2.61 3.01 22.88
N LEU A 468 3.63 3.42 22.10
CA LEU A 468 3.73 4.75 21.51
C LEU A 468 3.01 4.87 20.16
N MET A 469 2.89 3.79 19.40
CA MET A 469 2.21 3.76 18.09
C MET A 469 0.68 3.67 18.20
N HIS A 470 0.17 2.95 19.20
CA HIS A 470 -1.24 2.60 19.33
C HIS A 470 -2.15 3.80 19.59
N LEU A 471 -3.04 4.13 18.66
CA LEU A 471 -4.17 5.03 18.86
C LEU A 471 -5.47 4.22 19.02
N GLU A 472 -5.95 4.14 20.26
CA GLU A 472 -7.28 3.57 20.53
C GLU A 472 -8.34 4.59 20.12
N VAL A 473 -9.29 4.15 19.29
CA VAL A 473 -10.37 4.97 18.75
C VAL A 473 -11.65 4.14 18.77
N GLU A 474 -12.75 4.74 19.22
CA GLU A 474 -14.05 4.09 19.25
C GLU A 474 -14.51 3.74 17.83
N SER A 475 -15.12 2.56 17.68
CA SER A 475 -15.79 2.18 16.44
C SER A 475 -16.98 3.11 16.17
N GLY A 476 -17.13 3.57 14.93
CA GLY A 476 -18.23 4.45 14.55
C GLY A 476 -17.85 5.39 13.41
N GLY A 477 -18.42 6.59 13.43
CA GLY A 477 -18.21 7.58 12.38
C GLY A 477 -18.94 7.21 11.08
N ASP A 478 -18.63 7.95 10.02
CA ASP A 478 -19.33 7.81 8.75
C ASP A 478 -19.07 6.47 8.05
N PHE A 479 -17.99 5.78 8.42
CA PHE A 479 -17.58 4.49 7.86
C PHE A 479 -17.78 3.31 8.82
N GLY A 480 -18.22 3.57 10.06
CA GLY A 480 -18.51 2.54 11.06
C GLY A 480 -17.30 1.79 11.63
N VAL A 481 -16.07 2.18 11.28
CA VAL A 481 -14.84 1.46 11.68
C VAL A 481 -14.06 2.26 12.73
N ALA A 482 -13.77 3.54 12.49
CA ALA A 482 -13.08 4.40 13.43
C ALA A 482 -13.72 5.80 13.40
N ALA A 483 -14.28 6.23 14.53
CA ALA A 483 -14.97 7.50 14.66
C ALA A 483 -13.99 8.68 14.68
N GLY A 484 -14.13 9.63 13.76
CA GLY A 484 -13.28 10.80 13.65
C GLY A 484 -13.26 11.67 14.91
N ALA A 485 -14.40 11.82 15.60
CA ALA A 485 -14.47 12.54 16.86
C ALA A 485 -13.63 11.87 17.97
N SER A 486 -13.71 10.55 18.10
CA SER A 486 -12.90 9.78 19.06
C SER A 486 -11.40 9.87 18.71
N PHE A 487 -11.06 9.79 17.42
CA PHE A 487 -9.69 9.99 16.95
C PHE A 487 -9.16 11.37 17.38
N MET A 488 -9.92 12.45 17.17
CA MET A 488 -9.47 13.80 17.52
C MET A 488 -9.19 13.98 19.01
N GLU A 489 -10.00 13.37 19.88
CA GLU A 489 -9.78 13.40 21.34
C GLU A 489 -8.52 12.62 21.74
N ALA A 490 -8.24 11.48 21.09
CA ALA A 490 -7.07 10.66 21.36
C ALA A 490 -5.78 11.22 20.73
N PHE A 491 -5.88 11.87 19.58
CA PHE A 491 -4.75 12.18 18.72
C PHE A 491 -3.78 13.20 19.32
N LYS A 492 -4.28 14.36 19.80
CA LYS A 492 -3.41 15.38 20.40
C LYS A 492 -2.67 14.85 21.64
N PRO A 493 -3.33 14.23 22.65
CA PRO A 493 -2.62 13.63 23.79
C PRO A 493 -1.56 12.62 23.36
N LYS A 494 -1.85 11.80 22.34
CA LYS A 494 -0.89 10.82 21.82
C LYS A 494 0.33 11.49 21.17
N VAL A 495 0.12 12.51 20.34
CA VAL A 495 1.21 13.30 19.74
C VAL A 495 2.08 13.90 20.84
N MET A 496 1.48 14.53 21.87
CA MET A 496 2.25 15.11 22.98
C MET A 496 3.07 14.06 23.72
N LYS A 497 2.50 12.88 24.00
CA LYS A 497 3.21 11.75 24.64
C LYS A 497 4.38 11.27 23.77
N ALA A 498 4.15 11.08 22.47
CA ALA A 498 5.18 10.63 21.53
C ALA A 498 6.31 11.66 21.40
N LEU A 499 5.98 12.94 21.26
CA LEU A 499 6.97 14.02 21.17
C LEU A 499 7.78 14.17 22.46
N ALA A 500 7.15 14.08 23.63
CA ALA A 500 7.86 14.09 24.90
C ALA A 500 8.85 12.92 25.04
N HIS A 501 8.51 11.75 24.47
CA HIS A 501 9.41 10.60 24.42
C HIS A 501 10.55 10.79 23.41
N LEU A 502 10.28 11.33 22.22
CA LEU A 502 11.28 11.50 21.16
C LEU A 502 12.26 12.65 21.44
N TYR A 503 11.78 13.71 22.10
CA TYR A 503 12.52 14.94 22.37
C TYR A 503 12.54 15.25 23.88
N PRO A 504 13.15 14.41 24.72
CA PRO A 504 13.32 14.73 26.13
C PRO A 504 14.26 15.94 26.28
N ALA A 505 14.02 16.77 27.30
CA ALA A 505 14.67 18.07 27.46
C ALA A 505 16.21 18.04 27.55
N THR A 506 16.80 16.87 27.83
CA THR A 506 18.22 16.73 28.20
C THR A 506 19.07 15.94 27.21
N ASP A 507 18.57 15.57 26.02
CA ASP A 507 19.22 14.53 25.20
C ASP A 507 19.57 14.93 23.75
N GLU A 508 19.47 16.22 23.38
CA GLU A 508 19.90 16.77 22.07
C GLU A 508 19.50 15.92 20.83
N GLY A 509 18.35 15.26 20.86
CA GLY A 509 17.85 14.44 19.75
C GLY A 509 18.38 12.99 19.68
N LYS A 510 19.24 12.54 20.60
CA LYS A 510 19.72 11.15 20.63
C LYS A 510 18.59 10.14 20.83
N LYS A 511 17.61 10.45 21.69
CA LYS A 511 16.44 9.59 21.89
C LYS A 511 15.63 9.36 20.62
N LYS A 512 15.41 10.40 19.80
CA LYS A 512 14.76 10.30 18.49
C LYS A 512 15.51 9.31 17.61
N LEU A 513 16.83 9.49 17.47
CA LEU A 513 17.67 8.60 16.64
C LEU A 513 17.60 7.15 17.11
N SER A 514 17.70 6.91 18.42
CA SER A 514 17.58 5.57 18.99
C SER A 514 16.21 4.93 18.71
N VAL A 515 15.11 5.70 18.79
CA VAL A 515 13.77 5.21 18.44
C VAL A 515 13.67 4.92 16.94
N SER A 516 14.23 5.79 16.08
CA SER A 516 14.28 5.59 14.64
C SER A 516 15.03 4.31 14.24
N GLU A 517 16.18 4.04 14.86
CA GLU A 517 16.96 2.81 14.64
C GLU A 517 16.18 1.58 15.08
N LYS A 518 15.60 1.61 16.30
CA LYS A 518 14.84 0.47 16.83
C LYS A 518 13.60 0.16 15.99
N ILE A 519 12.82 1.18 15.62
CA ILE A 519 11.58 0.94 14.88
C ILE A 519 11.86 0.45 13.46
N ARG A 520 12.95 0.90 12.85
CA ARG A 520 13.45 0.34 11.59
C ARG A 520 13.88 -1.11 11.77
N ALA A 521 14.62 -1.43 12.82
CA ALA A 521 15.08 -2.81 13.07
C ALA A 521 13.91 -3.78 13.24
N VAL A 522 12.83 -3.36 13.92
CA VAL A 522 11.57 -4.13 13.96
C VAL A 522 11.01 -4.30 12.55
N ALA A 523 10.98 -3.23 11.76
CA ALA A 523 10.42 -3.27 10.42
C ALA A 523 11.17 -4.25 9.50
N GLU A 524 12.50 -4.18 9.50
CA GLU A 524 13.38 -5.07 8.73
C GLU A 524 13.26 -6.52 9.20
N ALA A 525 13.18 -6.75 10.51
CA ALA A 525 13.09 -8.11 11.06
C ALA A 525 11.76 -8.81 10.73
N ILE A 526 10.66 -8.06 10.60
CA ILE A 526 9.31 -8.64 10.41
C ILE A 526 8.86 -8.59 8.96
N TRP A 527 9.12 -7.49 8.25
CA TRP A 527 8.53 -7.21 6.94
C TRP A 527 9.57 -7.04 5.82
N SER A 528 10.87 -7.27 6.05
CA SER A 528 11.82 -7.27 4.91
C SER A 528 11.47 -8.36 3.90
N TRP A 529 11.62 -8.07 2.61
CA TRP A 529 11.51 -9.10 1.57
C TRP A 529 12.45 -10.27 1.83
N ASP A 530 13.62 -10.02 2.42
CA ASP A 530 14.59 -11.06 2.76
C ASP A 530 14.00 -12.11 3.72
N GLY A 531 13.52 -11.68 4.89
CA GLY A 531 12.90 -12.56 5.87
C GLY A 531 11.56 -13.16 5.40
N ILE A 532 10.80 -12.43 4.58
CA ILE A 532 9.56 -12.96 3.97
C ILE A 532 9.86 -14.08 2.99
N CYS A 533 10.82 -13.88 2.09
CA CYS A 533 11.22 -14.85 1.09
C CYS A 533 11.80 -16.11 1.72
N GLN A 534 12.59 -15.97 2.79
CA GLN A 534 13.11 -17.10 3.55
C GLN A 534 11.97 -17.93 4.16
N ARG A 535 11.03 -17.28 4.86
CA ARG A 535 9.87 -17.97 5.45
C ARG A 535 9.05 -18.71 4.40
N LEU A 536 8.79 -18.10 3.24
CA LEU A 536 8.05 -18.73 2.15
C LEU A 536 8.75 -19.97 1.57
N VAL A 537 10.07 -20.01 1.61
CA VAL A 537 10.88 -21.16 1.17
C VAL A 537 10.87 -22.31 2.19
N GLU A 538 10.66 -22.00 3.46
CA GLU A 538 10.64 -22.94 4.59
C GLU A 538 9.26 -23.58 4.85
N LEU A 539 8.18 -22.93 4.39
CA LEU A 539 6.83 -23.53 4.31
C LEU A 539 6.82 -24.77 3.40
#